data_AF-A0A4U9CZD3-F1
#
_entry.id   AF-A0A4U9CZD3-F1
#
_cell.length_a   1.000
_cell.length_b   1.000
_cell.length_c   1.000
_cell.angle_alpha   90.00
_cell.angle_beta   90.00
_cell.angle_gamma   90.00
#
_symmetry.space_group_name_H-M   'P 1'
#
loop_
_entity.id
_entity.type
_entity.pdbx_description
1 polymer ?
#
loop_
_entity_poly.entity_id
_entity_poly.type
_entity_poly.pdbx_seq_one_letter_code
_entity_poly.pdbx_strand_id
1 'polypeptide(L)'
;MWLAVVGLTWGVSWGVLTLAESIHPWLGWVIEVWMIFTLLAGRCLATSARDVERPLREGDMAQSREKLSWIVGRDTSQLQPEQINRAVVETVAENTVDGIIAPLFFLLIGGAPLAMAYKAVNTLDSMVGYKHEKYRAIGMVSARLDDVANLIPAPSELAAAEYGGLLMPQRWSRSGTYRLAGSL
;
A
#
# COMPACT_ATOMS: atom_id res chain seq x y z
N MET A 1 -0.71 -25.65 0.00
CA MET A 1 -0.56 -24.82 -1.21
C MET A 1 -0.51 -23.33 -0.86
N TRP A 2 -1.56 -22.76 -0.28
CA TRP A 2 -1.61 -21.34 0.13
C TRP A 2 -0.40 -20.87 0.97
N LEU A 3 -0.15 -21.53 2.11
CA LEU A 3 1.00 -21.21 2.97
C LEU A 3 2.36 -21.33 2.27
N ALA A 4 2.48 -22.24 1.31
CA ALA A 4 3.72 -22.43 0.56
C ALA A 4 3.98 -21.26 -0.40
N VAL A 5 2.95 -20.80 -1.12
CA VAL A 5 3.08 -19.65 -2.04
C VAL A 5 3.33 -18.36 -1.27
N VAL A 6 2.60 -18.13 -0.17
CA VAL A 6 2.77 -16.94 0.67
C VAL A 6 4.14 -16.95 1.35
N GLY A 7 4.54 -18.08 1.95
CA GLY A 7 5.84 -18.21 2.59
C GLY A 7 7.01 -18.10 1.62
N LEU A 8 6.88 -18.68 0.41
CA LEU A 8 7.88 -18.54 -0.65
C LEU A 8 7.99 -17.08 -1.12
N THR A 9 6.87 -16.40 -1.34
CA THR A 9 6.87 -14.99 -1.78
C THR A 9 7.54 -14.11 -0.74
N TRP A 10 7.20 -14.30 0.54
CA TRP A 10 7.82 -13.59 1.65
C TRP A 10 9.33 -13.87 1.72
N GLY A 11 9.72 -15.14 1.73
CA GLY A 11 11.11 -15.57 1.86
C GLY A 11 12.00 -15.13 0.70
N VAL A 12 11.49 -15.19 -0.54
CA VAL A 12 12.21 -14.69 -1.73
C VAL A 12 12.36 -13.18 -1.66
N SER A 13 11.29 -12.44 -1.32
CA SER A 13 11.35 -10.97 -1.23
C SER A 13 12.35 -10.53 -0.15
N TRP A 14 12.33 -11.20 1.01
CA TRP A 14 13.29 -10.98 2.10
C TRP A 14 14.73 -11.30 1.68
N GLY A 15 14.93 -12.47 1.04
CA GLY A 15 16.24 -12.91 0.57
C GLY A 15 16.85 -11.97 -0.47
N VAL A 16 16.03 -11.45 -1.39
CA VAL A 16 16.47 -10.47 -2.39
C VAL A 16 16.92 -9.17 -1.75
N LEU A 17 16.15 -8.63 -0.78
CA LEU A 17 16.52 -7.38 -0.11
C LEU A 17 17.78 -7.53 0.73
N THR A 18 17.86 -8.57 1.55
CA THR A 18 19.06 -8.86 2.37
C THR A 18 20.31 -9.08 1.53
N LEU A 19 20.20 -9.76 0.39
CA LEU A 19 21.33 -9.90 -0.54
C LEU A 19 21.72 -8.56 -1.16
N ALA A 20 20.74 -7.76 -1.59
CA ALA A 20 20.99 -6.45 -2.19
C ALA A 20 21.66 -5.47 -1.24
N GLU A 21 21.21 -5.42 0.02
CA GLU A 21 21.82 -4.63 1.09
C GLU A 21 23.25 -5.09 1.39
N SER A 22 23.51 -6.40 1.36
CA SER A 22 24.84 -6.96 1.60
C SER A 22 25.85 -6.59 0.49
N ILE A 23 25.37 -6.34 -0.73
CA ILE A 23 26.20 -5.86 -1.85
C ILE A 23 26.45 -4.36 -1.71
N HIS A 24 25.38 -3.57 -1.56
CA HIS A 24 25.47 -2.12 -1.41
C HIS A 24 24.19 -1.53 -0.79
N PRO A 25 24.26 -0.68 0.25
CA PRO A 25 23.07 -0.15 0.91
C PRO A 25 22.10 0.60 -0.03
N TRP A 26 22.63 1.35 -0.99
CA TRP A 26 21.80 2.07 -1.98
C TRP A 26 21.08 1.13 -2.94
N LEU A 27 21.65 -0.05 -3.22
CA LEU A 27 21.03 -1.04 -4.08
C LEU A 27 19.82 -1.68 -3.38
N GLY A 28 19.95 -1.98 -2.08
CA GLY A 28 18.83 -2.40 -1.24
C GLY A 28 17.67 -1.41 -1.30
N TRP A 29 17.97 -0.12 -1.11
CA TRP A 29 16.97 0.95 -1.15
C TRP A 29 16.25 1.07 -2.49
N VAL A 30 16.99 1.01 -3.61
CA VAL A 30 16.41 1.05 -4.97
C VAL A 30 15.49 -0.15 -5.21
N ILE A 31 15.91 -1.36 -4.79
CA ILE A 31 15.10 -2.56 -4.96
C ILE A 31 13.86 -2.52 -4.07
N GLU A 32 13.97 -2.03 -2.84
CA GLU A 32 12.83 -1.88 -1.94
C GLU A 32 11.78 -0.91 -2.51
N VAL A 33 12.21 0.27 -2.96
CA VAL A 33 11.34 1.25 -3.62
C VAL A 33 10.69 0.65 -4.86
N TRP A 34 11.43 -0.11 -5.66
CA TRP A 34 10.91 -0.79 -6.83
C TRP A 34 9.85 -1.84 -6.47
N MET A 35 10.09 -2.67 -5.44
CA MET A 35 9.10 -3.64 -4.95
C MET A 35 7.82 -2.94 -4.48
N ILE A 36 7.95 -1.87 -3.68
CA ILE A 36 6.82 -1.06 -3.22
C ILE A 36 6.04 -0.48 -4.40
N PHE A 37 6.75 0.04 -5.41
CA PHE A 37 6.11 0.57 -6.61
C PHE A 37 5.27 -0.49 -7.34
N THR A 38 5.75 -1.73 -7.44
CA THR A 38 4.99 -2.82 -8.08
C THR A 38 3.75 -3.26 -7.32
N LEU A 39 3.65 -2.96 -6.02
CA LEU A 39 2.51 -3.34 -5.18
C LEU A 39 1.28 -2.45 -5.39
N LEU A 40 1.48 -1.19 -5.77
CA LEU A 40 0.43 -0.16 -5.79
C LEU A 40 -0.26 -0.10 -7.15
N ALA A 41 -1.52 -0.55 -7.21
CA ALA A 41 -2.31 -0.65 -8.45
C ALA A 41 -3.27 0.53 -8.72
N GLY A 42 -3.00 1.73 -8.20
CA GLY A 42 -3.97 2.83 -8.19
C GLY A 42 -4.36 3.39 -9.58
N ARG A 43 -3.45 3.35 -10.57
CA ARG A 43 -3.74 3.87 -11.92
C ARG A 43 -4.78 3.03 -12.66
N CYS A 44 -4.75 1.70 -12.50
CA CYS A 44 -5.68 0.80 -13.18
C CYS A 44 -7.11 1.03 -12.67
N LEU A 45 -7.27 1.13 -11.34
CA LEU A 45 -8.51 1.43 -10.64
C LEU A 45 -9.19 2.71 -11.14
N ALA A 46 -8.43 3.80 -11.23
CA ALA A 46 -8.94 5.08 -11.70
C ALA A 46 -9.40 5.01 -13.17
N THR A 47 -8.67 4.29 -14.02
CA THR A 47 -9.03 4.11 -15.43
C THR A 47 -10.33 3.31 -15.57
N SER A 48 -10.45 2.19 -14.86
CA SER A 48 -11.66 1.35 -14.92
C SER A 48 -12.92 2.09 -14.45
N ALA A 49 -12.80 2.92 -13.40
CA ALA A 49 -13.92 3.76 -12.96
C ALA A 49 -14.35 4.78 -14.04
N ARG A 50 -13.38 5.44 -14.68
CA ARG A 50 -13.63 6.41 -15.77
C ARG A 50 -14.24 5.75 -17.01
N ASP A 51 -13.85 4.52 -17.31
CA ASP A 51 -14.40 3.79 -18.44
C ASP A 51 -15.89 3.45 -18.27
N VAL A 52 -16.40 3.36 -17.03
CA VAL A 52 -17.85 3.23 -16.75
C VAL A 52 -18.55 4.58 -16.70
N GLU A 53 -17.90 5.58 -16.11
CA GLU A 53 -18.46 6.91 -15.87
C GLU A 53 -18.63 7.74 -17.16
N ARG A 54 -17.66 7.68 -18.08
CA ARG A 54 -17.73 8.46 -19.34
C ARG A 54 -18.96 8.10 -20.20
N PRO A 55 -19.23 6.81 -20.52
CA PRO A 55 -20.43 6.43 -21.26
C PRO A 55 -21.73 6.78 -20.51
N LEU A 56 -21.72 6.69 -19.17
CA LEU A 56 -22.86 7.05 -18.35
C LEU A 56 -23.21 8.54 -18.47
N ARG A 57 -22.19 9.42 -18.48
CA ARG A 57 -22.38 10.86 -18.70
C ARG A 57 -22.87 11.21 -20.10
N GLU A 58 -22.48 10.41 -21.09
CA GLU A 58 -22.90 10.57 -22.49
C GLU A 58 -24.30 10.01 -22.76
N GLY A 59 -24.92 9.34 -21.77
CA GLY A 59 -26.25 8.75 -21.88
C GLY A 59 -26.25 7.33 -22.49
N ASP A 60 -25.08 6.74 -22.75
CA ASP A 60 -24.94 5.38 -23.26
C ASP A 60 -24.96 4.37 -22.11
N MET A 61 -26.19 4.01 -21.71
CA MET A 61 -26.44 3.03 -20.66
C MET A 61 -25.96 1.62 -21.04
N ALA A 62 -26.00 1.25 -22.32
CA ALA A 62 -25.60 -0.09 -22.75
C ALA A 62 -24.09 -0.28 -22.57
N GLN A 63 -23.31 0.69 -23.05
CA GLN A 63 -21.86 0.68 -22.90
C GLN A 63 -21.44 0.80 -21.44
N SER A 64 -22.10 1.65 -20.64
CA SER A 64 -21.79 1.76 -19.21
C SER A 64 -22.01 0.43 -18.46
N ARG A 65 -23.11 -0.29 -18.75
CA ARG A 65 -23.39 -1.61 -18.15
C ARG A 65 -22.40 -2.68 -18.56
N GLU A 66 -21.95 -2.66 -19.81
CA GLU A 66 -20.90 -3.57 -20.31
C GLU A 66 -19.58 -3.31 -19.60
N LYS A 67 -19.14 -2.05 -19.52
CA LYS A 67 -17.90 -1.70 -18.81
C LYS A 67 -17.98 -2.04 -17.32
N LEU A 68 -19.14 -1.83 -16.70
CA LEU A 68 -19.37 -2.18 -15.31
C LEU A 68 -19.25 -3.70 -15.09
N SER A 69 -19.74 -4.53 -16.02
CA SER A 69 -19.69 -5.99 -15.88
C SER A 69 -18.27 -6.56 -15.93
N TRP A 70 -17.28 -5.78 -16.36
CA TRP A 70 -15.87 -6.18 -16.33
C TRP A 70 -15.26 -6.05 -14.95
N ILE A 71 -15.83 -5.20 -14.09
CA ILE A 71 -15.29 -4.90 -12.75
C ILE A 71 -16.16 -5.42 -11.62
N VAL A 72 -17.43 -5.76 -11.87
CA VAL A 72 -18.34 -6.33 -10.87
C VAL A 72 -18.69 -7.78 -11.18
N GLY A 73 -18.78 -8.61 -10.15
CA GLY A 73 -19.15 -10.03 -10.29
C GLY A 73 -20.66 -10.32 -10.38
N ARG A 74 -21.51 -9.28 -10.53
CA ARG A 74 -22.98 -9.40 -10.56
C ARG A 74 -23.57 -8.99 -11.90
N ASP A 75 -24.78 -9.42 -12.20
CA ASP A 75 -25.51 -9.02 -13.41
C ASP A 75 -25.76 -7.49 -13.42
N THR A 76 -25.34 -6.82 -14.50
CA THR A 76 -25.47 -5.38 -14.69
C THR A 76 -26.57 -4.99 -15.67
N SER A 77 -27.23 -5.96 -16.31
CA SER A 77 -28.12 -5.75 -17.47
C SER A 77 -29.31 -4.84 -17.18
N GLN A 78 -29.83 -4.85 -15.94
CA GLN A 78 -31.02 -4.10 -15.51
C GLN A 78 -30.71 -2.88 -14.63
N LEU A 79 -29.43 -2.53 -14.42
CA LEU A 79 -29.06 -1.46 -13.47
C LEU A 79 -29.43 -0.07 -14.00
N GLN A 80 -30.07 0.72 -13.15
CA GLN A 80 -30.36 2.13 -13.37
C GLN A 80 -29.12 3.01 -13.08
N PRO A 81 -29.05 4.26 -13.56
CA PRO A 81 -27.87 5.12 -13.42
C PRO A 81 -27.34 5.25 -11.99
N GLU A 82 -28.24 5.39 -11.01
CA GLU A 82 -27.88 5.49 -9.59
C GLU A 82 -27.27 4.19 -9.06
N GLN A 83 -27.77 3.05 -9.54
CA GLN A 83 -27.26 1.74 -9.16
C GLN A 83 -25.91 1.45 -9.81
N ILE A 84 -25.68 1.93 -11.05
CA ILE A 84 -24.37 1.87 -11.73
C ILE A 84 -23.35 2.68 -10.92
N ASN A 85 -23.65 3.94 -10.58
CA ASN A 85 -22.75 4.77 -9.79
C ASN A 85 -22.42 4.14 -8.43
N ARG A 86 -23.43 3.61 -7.74
CA ARG A 86 -23.22 2.90 -6.47
C ARG A 86 -22.31 1.68 -6.67
N ALA A 87 -22.53 0.89 -7.72
CA ALA A 87 -21.72 -0.28 -8.02
C ALA A 87 -20.26 0.09 -8.30
N VAL A 88 -20.02 1.15 -9.09
CA VAL A 88 -18.67 1.65 -9.36
C VAL A 88 -17.98 2.06 -8.06
N VAL A 89 -18.64 2.84 -7.21
CA VAL A 89 -18.06 3.30 -5.93
C VAL A 89 -17.77 2.13 -5.01
N GLU A 90 -18.70 1.18 -4.86
CA GLU A 90 -18.54 -0.04 -4.05
C GLU A 90 -17.31 -0.84 -4.51
N THR A 91 -17.22 -1.12 -5.80
CA THR A 91 -16.12 -1.90 -6.38
C THR A 91 -14.79 -1.16 -6.35
N VAL A 92 -14.76 0.14 -6.61
CA VAL A 92 -13.52 0.93 -6.53
C VAL A 92 -13.04 1.02 -5.08
N ALA A 93 -13.95 1.22 -4.12
CA ALA A 93 -13.61 1.26 -2.71
C ALA A 93 -13.02 -0.07 -2.23
N GLU A 94 -13.69 -1.19 -2.56
CA GLU A 94 -13.23 -2.54 -2.22
C GLU A 94 -11.83 -2.82 -2.80
N ASN A 95 -11.64 -2.59 -4.11
CA ASN A 95 -10.35 -2.79 -4.75
C ASN A 95 -9.27 -1.80 -4.29
N THR A 96 -9.64 -0.62 -3.79
CA THR A 96 -8.68 0.34 -3.21
C THR A 96 -8.16 -0.16 -1.88
N VAL A 97 -9.01 -0.75 -1.05
CA VAL A 97 -8.61 -1.34 0.22
C VAL A 97 -7.58 -2.44 -0.01
N ASP A 98 -7.89 -3.37 -0.91
CA ASP A 98 -7.03 -4.54 -1.18
C ASP A 98 -5.81 -4.20 -2.06
N GLY A 99 -5.95 -3.21 -2.95
CA GLY A 99 -4.96 -2.83 -3.93
C GLY A 99 -3.94 -1.80 -3.45
N ILE A 100 -4.28 -1.00 -2.44
CA ILE A 100 -3.46 0.14 -1.97
C ILE A 100 -3.35 0.15 -0.45
N ILE A 101 -4.48 0.22 0.26
CA ILE A 101 -4.48 0.49 1.71
C ILE A 101 -3.85 -0.69 2.49
N ALA A 102 -4.29 -1.91 2.22
CA ALA A 102 -3.77 -3.08 2.92
C ALA A 102 -2.29 -3.37 2.57
N PRO A 103 -1.82 -3.29 1.31
CA PRO A 103 -0.40 -3.36 1.01
C PRO A 103 0.44 -2.31 1.76
N LEU A 104 -0.01 -1.05 1.83
CA LEU A 104 0.67 0.00 2.59
C LEU A 104 0.70 -0.29 4.10
N PHE A 105 -0.37 -0.87 4.63
CA PHE A 105 -0.43 -1.28 6.03
C PHE A 105 0.58 -2.38 6.36
N PHE A 106 0.66 -3.43 5.55
CA PHE A 106 1.65 -4.51 5.74
C PHE A 106 3.08 -4.04 5.46
N LEU A 107 3.26 -3.07 4.56
CA LEU A 107 4.52 -2.38 4.33
C LEU A 107 5.01 -1.66 5.60
N LEU A 108 4.13 -0.95 6.30
CA LEU A 108 4.48 -0.24 7.53
C LEU A 108 4.92 -1.21 8.65
N ILE A 109 4.29 -2.38 8.74
CA ILE A 109 4.57 -3.35 9.81
C ILE A 109 5.83 -4.16 9.57
N GLY A 110 6.08 -4.58 8.32
CA GLY A 110 7.12 -5.58 8.03
C GLY A 110 7.88 -5.33 6.74
N GLY A 111 7.86 -4.11 6.22
CA GLY A 111 8.57 -3.72 5.01
C GLY A 111 8.00 -4.36 3.74
N ALA A 112 8.73 -4.18 2.64
CA ALA A 112 8.33 -4.70 1.34
C ALA A 112 8.03 -6.21 1.32
N PRO A 113 8.77 -7.10 2.03
CA PRO A 113 8.50 -8.54 2.03
C PRO A 113 7.13 -8.91 2.59
N LEU A 114 6.68 -8.24 3.66
CA LEU A 114 5.38 -8.50 4.26
C LEU A 114 4.23 -7.99 3.37
N ALA A 115 4.41 -6.83 2.74
CA ALA A 115 3.46 -6.31 1.76
C ALA A 115 3.32 -7.23 0.53
N MET A 116 4.44 -7.79 0.05
CA MET A 116 4.46 -8.80 -1.02
C MET A 116 3.73 -10.09 -0.64
N ALA A 117 3.91 -10.54 0.61
CA ALA A 117 3.20 -11.71 1.13
C ALA A 117 1.68 -11.48 1.19
N TYR A 118 1.25 -10.30 1.64
CA TYR A 118 -0.16 -9.93 1.60
C TYR A 118 -0.71 -9.87 0.16
N LYS A 119 0.07 -9.32 -0.78
CA LYS A 119 -0.36 -9.28 -2.19
C LYS A 119 -0.51 -10.67 -2.78
N ALA A 120 0.35 -11.61 -2.41
CA ALA A 120 0.22 -13.02 -2.79
C ALA A 120 -1.05 -13.66 -2.18
N VAL A 121 -1.37 -13.37 -0.92
CA VAL A 121 -2.63 -13.76 -0.27
C VAL A 121 -3.84 -13.24 -1.06
N ASN A 122 -3.89 -11.94 -1.35
CA ASN A 122 -5.00 -11.34 -2.09
C ASN A 122 -5.13 -11.92 -3.51
N THR A 123 -4.01 -12.12 -4.21
CA THR A 123 -3.99 -12.71 -5.55
C THR A 123 -4.47 -14.16 -5.54
N LEU A 124 -4.03 -14.95 -4.56
CA LEU A 124 -4.50 -16.32 -4.37
C LEU A 124 -5.99 -16.36 -4.03
N ASP A 125 -6.49 -15.39 -3.28
CA ASP A 125 -7.90 -15.30 -2.93
C ASP A 125 -8.76 -14.95 -4.15
N SER A 126 -8.31 -14.04 -5.01
CA SER A 126 -9.01 -13.76 -6.27
C SER A 126 -8.96 -14.93 -7.27
N MET A 127 -7.88 -15.72 -7.28
CA MET A 127 -7.76 -16.89 -8.18
C MET A 127 -8.51 -18.13 -7.67
N VAL A 128 -8.61 -18.32 -6.35
CA VAL A 128 -9.19 -19.54 -5.72
C VAL A 128 -10.58 -19.28 -5.14
N GLY A 129 -10.86 -18.05 -4.71
CA GLY A 129 -11.88 -17.69 -3.73
C GLY A 129 -13.06 -16.92 -4.30
N TYR A 130 -13.82 -17.54 -5.19
CA TYR A 130 -15.26 -17.27 -5.33
C TYR A 130 -16.09 -17.81 -4.12
N LYS A 131 -15.46 -18.11 -2.95
CA LYS A 131 -16.11 -18.96 -1.92
C LYS A 131 -15.94 -18.64 -0.43
N HIS A 132 -15.15 -17.67 0.05
CA HIS A 132 -15.03 -17.48 1.51
C HIS A 132 -14.96 -16.01 2.00
N GLU A 133 -16.04 -15.56 2.65
CA GLU A 133 -16.26 -14.25 3.33
C GLU A 133 -15.32 -13.96 4.53
N LYS A 134 -14.08 -14.47 4.53
CA LYS A 134 -13.27 -14.57 5.77
C LYS A 134 -12.36 -13.37 6.05
N TYR A 135 -12.25 -12.38 5.15
CA TYR A 135 -11.22 -11.33 5.27
C TYR A 135 -11.71 -9.97 5.80
N ARG A 136 -12.99 -9.86 6.21
CA ARG A 136 -13.57 -8.64 6.81
C ARG A 136 -12.86 -8.17 8.09
N ALA A 137 -12.05 -9.03 8.71
CA ALA A 137 -11.30 -8.73 9.94
C ALA A 137 -10.06 -7.84 9.70
N ILE A 138 -9.50 -7.81 8.49
CA ILE A 138 -8.26 -7.06 8.20
C ILE A 138 -8.57 -5.56 8.01
N GLY A 139 -9.75 -5.22 7.50
CA GLY A 139 -10.19 -3.82 7.34
C GLY A 139 -10.42 -3.06 8.65
N MET A 140 -10.76 -3.74 9.74
CA MET A 140 -10.95 -3.11 11.08
C MET A 140 -9.65 -2.68 11.75
N VAL A 141 -8.50 -3.15 11.25
CA VAL A 141 -7.19 -2.75 11.77
C VAL A 141 -6.77 -1.37 11.23
N SER A 142 -7.24 -0.99 10.04
CA SER A 142 -6.97 0.30 9.38
C SER A 142 -7.50 1.50 10.19
N ALA A 143 -8.74 1.42 10.69
CA ALA A 143 -9.37 2.52 11.45
C ALA A 143 -8.80 2.74 12.87
N ARG A 144 -8.03 1.78 13.40
CA ARG A 144 -7.42 1.86 14.74
C ARG A 144 -5.93 2.19 14.72
N LEU A 145 -5.29 2.19 13.55
CA LEU A 145 -3.87 2.51 13.41
C LEU A 145 -3.59 3.93 12.92
N ASP A 146 -4.57 4.65 12.37
CA ASP A 146 -4.45 6.09 12.07
C ASP A 146 -4.09 6.88 13.35
N ASP A 147 -4.60 6.44 14.50
CA ASP A 147 -4.28 6.98 15.82
C ASP A 147 -2.87 6.59 16.32
N VAL A 148 -2.24 5.52 15.79
CA VAL A 148 -0.90 5.04 16.19
C VAL A 148 0.20 5.57 15.26
N ALA A 149 -0.12 5.82 13.99
CA ALA A 149 0.83 6.36 13.01
C ALA A 149 1.29 7.80 13.33
N ASN A 150 0.51 8.55 14.11
CA ASN A 150 0.92 9.86 14.65
C ASN A 150 1.96 9.77 15.79
N LEU A 151 2.39 8.57 16.19
CA LEU A 151 3.31 8.33 17.31
C LEU A 151 4.64 7.66 16.93
N ILE A 152 4.87 7.28 15.67
CA ILE A 152 6.05 6.49 15.29
C ILE A 152 6.88 7.23 14.22
N PRO A 153 8.11 7.69 14.53
CA PRO A 153 9.05 8.14 13.52
C PRO A 153 9.47 6.95 12.63
N ALA A 154 9.61 7.20 11.33
CA ALA A 154 9.80 6.18 10.30
C ALA A 154 10.97 5.21 10.63
N PRO A 155 10.78 3.87 10.53
CA PRO A 155 11.80 2.88 10.86
C PRO A 155 13.09 2.93 10.00
N SER A 156 13.15 3.74 8.95
CA SER A 156 14.37 3.95 8.17
C SER A 156 15.36 4.92 8.83
N GLU A 157 14.96 5.68 9.87
CA GLU A 157 15.86 6.62 10.54
C GLU A 157 16.71 5.97 11.66
N LEU A 158 16.30 4.82 12.19
CA LEU A 158 17.03 4.19 13.29
C LEU A 158 18.30 3.44 12.83
N ALA A 159 18.32 2.93 11.59
CA ALA A 159 19.53 2.31 11.02
C ALA A 159 20.57 3.34 10.54
N ALA A 160 20.14 4.57 10.19
CA ALA A 160 21.05 5.65 9.80
C ALA A 160 21.74 6.30 11.02
N ALA A 161 21.08 6.32 12.18
CA ALA A 161 21.62 6.91 13.40
C ALA A 161 22.82 6.13 13.99
N GLU A 162 22.93 4.82 13.72
CA GLU A 162 24.03 4.00 14.25
C GLU A 162 25.30 4.06 13.37
N TYR A 163 25.17 4.40 12.08
CA TYR A 163 26.30 4.52 11.13
C TYR A 163 26.72 5.97 10.83
N GLY A 164 25.92 6.97 11.19
CA GLY A 164 26.21 8.40 11.00
C GLY A 164 27.17 9.03 12.01
N GLY A 165 27.70 8.25 12.98
CA GLY A 165 28.61 8.74 14.02
C GLY A 165 30.10 8.82 13.62
N LEU A 166 30.48 8.34 12.43
CA LEU A 166 31.90 8.14 12.07
C LEU A 166 32.45 9.10 11.00
N LEU A 167 31.68 10.07 10.50
CA LEU A 167 32.11 10.93 9.38
C LEU A 167 31.79 12.43 9.52
N MET A 168 31.73 12.96 10.74
CA MET A 168 31.78 14.42 10.93
C MET A 168 33.05 14.85 11.68
N PRO A 169 33.96 15.60 11.03
CA PRO A 169 35.08 16.20 11.72
C PRO A 169 34.57 17.31 12.64
N GLN A 170 34.69 17.07 13.95
CA GLN A 170 34.55 18.04 15.02
C GLN A 170 35.51 19.22 14.78
N ARG A 171 35.02 20.29 14.15
CA ARG A 171 35.74 21.58 14.09
C ARG A 171 34.79 22.74 13.77
N TRP A 172 34.24 23.39 14.80
CA TRP A 172 34.44 24.82 15.01
C TRP A 172 33.94 25.27 16.39
N SER A 173 34.88 25.76 17.17
CA SER A 173 34.71 26.51 18.41
C SER A 173 33.99 27.83 18.15
N ARG A 174 32.99 28.18 18.97
CA ARG A 174 32.79 29.56 19.41
C ARG A 174 32.01 29.63 20.72
N SER A 175 32.78 29.92 21.75
CA SER A 175 32.40 30.68 22.94
C SER A 175 31.48 31.86 22.61
N GLY A 176 30.47 32.08 23.45
CA GLY A 176 29.53 33.19 23.33
C GLY A 176 28.42 33.15 24.40
N THR A 177 28.81 33.41 25.64
CA THR A 177 28.06 34.15 26.69
C THR A 177 26.66 34.67 26.34
N TYR A 178 25.64 34.31 27.16
CA TYR A 178 24.97 35.15 28.17
C TYR A 178 23.62 34.51 28.54
N ARG A 179 23.48 34.08 29.79
CA ARG A 179 22.22 33.72 30.43
C ARG A 179 21.97 34.75 31.53
N LEU A 180 20.69 35.04 31.75
CA LEU A 180 20.06 35.76 32.87
C LEU A 180 19.77 37.25 32.57
N ALA A 181 18.53 37.59 32.22
CA ALA A 181 17.34 37.69 33.09
C ALA A 181 17.33 39.01 33.87
N GLY A 182 16.57 39.97 33.35
CA GLY A 182 16.03 41.07 34.12
C GLY A 182 14.69 40.65 34.71
N SER A 183 14.64 40.50 36.03
CA SER A 183 13.49 40.78 36.89
C SER A 183 13.82 40.34 38.33
N LEU A 184 14.54 41.22 39.03
CA LEU A 184 14.29 41.75 40.38
C LEU A 184 15.57 42.43 40.88
#